data_AF-A0A7V7DEH8-F1
#
_entry.id   AF-A0A7V7DEH8-F1
#
_cell.length_a   1.000
_cell.length_b   1.000
_cell.length_c   1.000
_cell.angle_alpha   90.00
_cell.angle_beta   90.00
_cell.angle_gamma   90.00
#
_symmetry.space_group_name_H-M   'P 1'
#
loop_
_entity.id
_entity.type
_entity.pdbx_description
1 polymer ?
#
loop_
_entity_poly.entity_id
_entity_poly.type
_entity_poly.pdbx_seq_one_letter_code
_entity_poly.pdbx_strand_id
1 'polypeptide(L)'
;MAIQRFQYSLKRQLKLLWQSCRNFDDSNTDVAIQMAVILRIIFHTTKMSTSLLTHLKSEHINLLSTCPEIATGRSSEGIYEGGLTISKRGLWVASLDESSVRRQISFQDWWISDIVCIYSGIKYNRRKIVLDIANKGDGAHVVKKVPNHLEKFIKGHWTVTEHSPNGKVTKIPSSDQNYQYIRQIAYEALHSEELLELVETGFRLKTDREIAEENRNLKDKALAKVQKLYETAIKLSENSQCVESQTIVDMALEELYPLLSTESVELLGLLLLLRANNFGPEEPKKKIEAYEHICKTYEKLFSEIKLQGNNLKIYEEAKIQIKHLNTK
;
A
#
# COMPACT_ATOMS: atom_id res chain seq x y z
N MET A 1 -14.36 11.15 26.43
CA MET A 1 -13.99 11.98 25.24
C MET A 1 -12.49 11.94 24.91
N ALA A 2 -11.56 12.33 25.80
CA ALA A 2 -10.12 12.35 25.45
C ALA A 2 -9.51 10.96 25.14
N ILE A 3 -9.85 9.93 25.93
CA ILE A 3 -9.38 8.55 25.71
C ILE A 3 -9.85 8.01 24.34
N GLN A 4 -11.12 8.20 23.99
CA GLN A 4 -11.67 7.80 22.69
C GLN A 4 -10.92 8.43 21.51
N ARG A 5 -10.47 9.70 21.63
CA ARG A 5 -9.65 10.35 20.60
C ARG A 5 -8.29 9.68 20.44
N PHE A 6 -7.66 9.26 21.54
CA PHE A 6 -6.38 8.55 21.50
C PHE A 6 -6.54 7.13 20.96
N GLN A 7 -7.61 6.41 21.32
CA GLN A 7 -7.93 5.11 20.74
C GLN A 7 -8.19 5.20 19.23
N TYR A 8 -8.95 6.21 18.79
CA TYR A 8 -9.16 6.49 17.36
C TYR A 8 -7.84 6.80 16.65
N SER A 9 -6.96 7.56 17.29
CA SER A 9 -5.64 7.88 16.75
C SER A 9 -4.75 6.64 16.68
N LEU A 10 -4.76 5.76 17.69
CA LEU A 10 -4.07 4.47 17.68
C LEU A 10 -4.58 3.57 16.55
N LYS A 11 -5.90 3.42 16.40
CA LYS A 11 -6.54 2.70 15.28
C LYS A 11 -6.03 3.19 13.93
N ARG A 12 -5.98 4.52 13.75
CA ARG A 12 -5.48 5.15 12.53
C ARG A 12 -4.00 4.84 12.31
N GLN A 13 -3.16 4.98 13.34
CA GLN A 13 -1.72 4.69 13.24
C GLN A 13 -1.46 3.21 12.91
N LEU A 14 -2.16 2.27 13.54
CA LEU A 14 -2.05 0.83 13.25
C LEU A 14 -2.49 0.51 11.81
N LYS A 15 -3.57 1.12 11.32
CA LYS A 15 -4.00 0.96 9.93
C LYS A 15 -2.96 1.50 8.94
N LEU A 16 -2.38 2.68 9.21
CA LEU A 16 -1.31 3.25 8.39
C LEU A 16 -0.07 2.36 8.41
N LEU A 17 0.32 1.86 9.58
CA LEU A 17 1.49 0.97 9.73
C LEU A 17 1.29 -0.33 8.92
N TRP A 18 0.10 -0.91 8.99
CA TRP A 18 -0.27 -2.09 8.21
C TRP A 18 -0.23 -1.83 6.70
N GLN A 19 -0.76 -0.69 6.23
CA GLN A 19 -0.67 -0.30 4.82
C GLN A 19 0.79 -0.10 4.37
N SER A 20 1.61 0.55 5.19
CA SER A 20 3.04 0.71 4.91
C SER A 20 3.78 -0.62 4.85
N CYS A 21 3.44 -1.60 5.71
CA CYS A 21 4.00 -2.95 5.62
C CYS A 21 3.71 -3.60 4.26
N ARG A 22 2.48 -3.47 3.76
CA ARG A 22 2.13 -4.01 2.43
C ARG A 22 2.92 -3.35 1.30
N ASN A 23 2.99 -2.02 1.31
CA ASN A 23 3.79 -1.29 0.33
C ASN A 23 5.27 -1.70 0.39
N PHE A 24 5.80 -1.94 1.60
CA PHE A 24 7.16 -2.43 1.79
C PHE A 24 7.35 -3.81 1.15
N ASP A 25 6.42 -4.72 1.38
CA ASP A 25 6.44 -6.09 0.85
C ASP A 25 6.26 -6.10 -0.70
N ASP A 26 5.58 -5.08 -1.25
CA ASP A 26 5.47 -4.80 -2.70
C ASP A 26 6.72 -4.10 -3.28
N SER A 27 7.88 -4.25 -2.64
CA SER A 27 9.19 -3.72 -3.04
C SER A 27 9.37 -2.20 -2.94
N ASN A 28 8.43 -1.47 -2.31
CA ASN A 28 8.62 -0.05 -2.01
C ASN A 28 9.27 0.12 -0.62
N THR A 29 10.57 -0.15 -0.51
CA THR A 29 11.27 -0.21 0.78
C THR A 29 11.38 1.15 1.50
N ASP A 30 11.30 2.26 0.77
CA ASP A 30 11.36 3.63 1.32
C ASP A 30 10.25 3.93 2.34
N VAL A 31 9.11 3.22 2.26
CA VAL A 31 8.03 3.36 3.25
C VAL A 31 8.43 2.91 4.65
N ALA A 32 9.56 2.22 4.82
CA ALA A 32 10.11 1.87 6.13
C ALA A 32 10.38 3.11 7.00
N ILE A 33 10.71 4.24 6.39
CA ILE A 33 10.85 5.52 7.10
C ILE A 33 9.51 5.93 7.72
N GLN A 34 8.42 5.81 6.95
CA GLN A 34 7.08 6.12 7.43
C GLN A 34 6.67 5.17 8.56
N MET A 35 6.98 3.88 8.42
CA MET A 35 6.76 2.89 9.46
C MET A 35 7.48 3.25 10.76
N ALA A 36 8.75 3.67 10.69
CA ALA A 36 9.51 4.12 11.85
C ALA A 36 8.90 5.36 12.50
N VAL A 37 8.40 6.32 11.72
CA VAL A 37 7.69 7.50 12.25
C VAL A 37 6.41 7.09 12.98
N ILE A 38 5.62 6.17 12.41
CA ILE A 38 4.39 5.67 13.03
C ILE A 38 4.70 4.95 14.34
N LEU A 39 5.69 4.04 14.35
CA LEU A 39 6.15 3.34 15.55
C LEU A 39 6.61 4.34 16.64
N ARG A 40 7.32 5.40 16.25
CA ARG A 40 7.72 6.47 17.17
C ARG A 40 6.51 7.19 17.79
N ILE A 41 5.47 7.48 17.01
CA ILE A 41 4.23 8.10 17.51
C ILE A 41 3.53 7.18 18.53
N ILE A 42 3.49 5.87 18.26
CA ILE A 42 2.82 4.90 19.12
C ILE A 42 3.57 4.73 20.44
N PHE A 43 4.90 4.56 20.40
CA PHE A 43 5.70 4.06 21.53
C PHE A 43 6.67 5.06 22.16
N HIS A 44 7.03 6.16 21.50
CA HIS A 44 8.10 7.03 21.99
C HIS A 44 7.60 8.30 22.66
N THR A 45 7.88 8.43 23.96
CA THR A 45 7.68 9.65 24.73
C THR A 45 9.00 10.40 24.93
N THR A 46 8.93 11.72 24.85
CA THR A 46 9.99 12.69 25.18
C THR A 46 9.42 13.78 26.08
N LYS A 47 10.26 14.72 26.53
CA LYS A 47 9.79 15.90 27.28
C LYS A 47 8.81 16.79 26.48
N MET A 48 8.91 16.78 25.14
CA MET A 48 8.16 17.68 24.26
C MET A 48 7.04 16.97 23.49
N SER A 49 6.93 15.65 23.58
CA SER A 49 5.95 14.83 22.86
C SER A 49 5.62 13.60 23.65
N THR A 50 4.34 13.33 23.85
CA THR A 50 3.84 12.15 24.56
C THR A 50 3.36 11.11 23.56
N SER A 51 3.73 9.84 23.76
CA SER A 51 3.31 8.74 22.90
C SER A 51 1.83 8.43 23.05
N LEU A 52 1.24 7.72 22.07
CA LEU A 52 -0.13 7.24 22.19
C LEU A 52 -0.28 6.26 23.37
N LEU A 53 0.72 5.40 23.59
CA LEU A 53 0.66 4.43 24.70
C LEU A 53 0.64 5.12 26.08
N THR A 54 1.44 6.16 26.25
CA THR A 54 1.46 6.98 27.48
C THR A 54 0.14 7.75 27.65
N HIS A 55 -0.42 8.32 26.57
CA HIS A 55 -1.73 8.99 26.62
C HIS A 55 -2.88 8.04 27.00
N LEU A 56 -2.78 6.77 26.60
CA LEU A 56 -3.69 5.69 26.97
C LEU A 56 -3.38 5.07 28.34
N LYS A 57 -2.32 5.50 29.03
CA LYS A 57 -1.83 4.94 30.31
C LYS A 57 -1.61 3.42 30.25
N SER A 58 -1.19 2.92 29.10
CA SER A 58 -1.13 1.49 28.79
C SER A 58 0.30 0.96 28.63
N GLU A 59 1.28 1.57 29.29
CA GLU A 59 2.70 1.16 29.23
C GLU A 59 2.97 -0.16 29.97
N HIS A 60 1.94 -0.77 30.57
CA HIS A 60 1.99 -2.06 31.26
C HIS A 60 1.65 -3.25 30.35
N ILE A 61 1.33 -3.01 29.07
CA ILE A 61 0.98 -4.09 28.14
C ILE A 61 2.18 -4.97 27.80
N ASN A 62 1.90 -6.20 27.39
CA ASN A 62 2.86 -7.09 26.75
C ASN A 62 2.80 -6.98 25.23
N LEU A 63 3.96 -7.12 24.60
CA LEU A 63 4.14 -7.07 23.16
C LEU A 63 4.86 -8.32 22.68
N LEU A 64 4.56 -8.71 21.44
CA LEU A 64 5.21 -9.81 20.75
C LEU A 64 6.68 -9.44 20.48
N SER A 65 7.61 -10.23 21.00
CA SER A 65 9.00 -10.27 20.56
C SER A 65 9.25 -11.54 19.76
N THR A 66 9.82 -11.36 18.58
CA THR A 66 10.33 -12.42 17.71
C THR A 66 11.84 -12.59 17.81
N CYS A 67 12.48 -11.89 18.74
CA CYS A 67 13.92 -11.93 18.97
C CYS A 67 14.26 -12.99 20.04
N PRO A 68 15.26 -13.85 19.77
CA PRO A 68 15.85 -14.71 20.78
C PRO A 68 16.39 -13.88 21.96
N GLU A 69 16.39 -14.48 23.14
CA GLU A 69 17.09 -13.87 24.28
C GLU A 69 18.60 -14.00 24.07
N ILE A 70 19.32 -12.89 24.18
CA ILE A 70 20.77 -12.94 24.22
C ILE A 70 21.17 -13.43 25.61
N ALA A 71 21.57 -14.70 25.71
CA ALA A 71 22.10 -15.26 26.95
C ALA A 71 23.17 -14.34 27.54
N THR A 72 23.02 -14.00 28.82
CA THR A 72 23.98 -13.19 29.58
C THR A 72 25.37 -13.83 29.46
N GLY A 73 26.34 -13.11 28.88
CA GLY A 73 27.72 -13.58 28.74
C GLY A 73 28.22 -13.78 27.30
N ARG A 74 27.37 -13.66 26.26
CA ARG A 74 27.89 -13.51 24.89
C ARG A 74 28.64 -12.18 24.78
N SER A 75 29.93 -12.24 24.43
CA SER A 75 30.78 -11.06 24.28
C SER A 75 30.20 -10.12 23.22
N SER A 76 30.36 -8.81 23.46
CA SER A 76 29.96 -7.72 22.56
C SER A 76 30.72 -7.70 21.22
N GLU A 77 31.56 -8.70 20.95
CA GLU A 77 32.47 -8.75 19.81
C GLU A 77 31.88 -9.53 18.63
N GLY A 78 30.77 -10.25 18.82
CA GLY A 78 30.06 -10.99 17.77
C GLY A 78 28.96 -10.18 17.06
N ILE A 79 28.61 -10.60 15.85
CA ILE A 79 27.40 -10.13 15.14
C ILE A 79 26.20 -10.92 15.66
N TYR A 80 25.13 -10.22 16.04
CA TYR A 80 23.85 -10.82 16.41
C TYR A 80 22.73 -10.14 15.62
N GLU A 81 21.90 -10.91 14.93
CA GLU A 81 20.81 -10.42 14.09
C GLU A 81 19.52 -11.18 14.46
N GLY A 82 18.74 -10.62 15.40
CA GLY A 82 17.47 -11.19 15.84
C GLY A 82 16.31 -10.79 14.94
N GLY A 83 15.43 -11.74 14.60
CA GLY A 83 14.21 -11.47 13.83
C GLY A 83 14.42 -11.21 12.33
N LEU A 84 15.62 -11.46 11.81
CA LEU A 84 15.90 -11.52 10.37
C LEU A 84 16.30 -12.93 9.95
N THR A 85 16.00 -13.28 8.70
CA THR A 85 16.39 -14.54 8.05
C THR A 85 16.99 -14.28 6.67
N ILE A 86 17.63 -15.29 6.09
CA ILE A 86 18.19 -15.21 4.73
C ILE A 86 17.16 -15.80 3.76
N SER A 87 16.70 -14.98 2.81
CA SER A 87 15.81 -15.40 1.74
C SER A 87 16.49 -16.41 0.80
N LYS A 88 15.69 -17.08 -0.06
CA LYS A 88 16.21 -17.98 -1.11
C LYS A 88 17.22 -17.32 -2.06
N ARG A 89 17.21 -15.98 -2.15
CA ARG A 89 18.14 -15.17 -2.96
C ARG A 89 19.39 -14.73 -2.20
N GLY A 90 19.57 -15.18 -0.95
CA GLY A 90 20.70 -14.78 -0.13
C GLY A 90 20.58 -13.38 0.50
N LEU A 91 19.40 -12.74 0.40
CA LEU A 91 19.14 -11.42 0.99
C LEU A 91 18.60 -11.56 2.41
N TRP A 92 19.07 -10.71 3.33
CA TRP A 92 18.46 -10.57 4.64
C TRP A 92 17.05 -9.98 4.52
N VAL A 93 16.08 -10.64 5.13
CA VAL A 93 14.67 -10.24 5.15
C VAL A 93 14.10 -10.40 6.56
N ALA A 94 13.06 -9.64 6.88
CA ALA A 94 12.30 -9.80 8.11
C ALA A 94 11.77 -11.25 8.21
N SER A 95 11.97 -11.91 9.35
CA SER A 95 11.49 -13.29 9.56
C SER A 95 9.97 -13.38 9.70
N LEU A 96 9.31 -12.29 10.08
CA LEU A 96 7.86 -12.20 10.26
C LEU A 96 7.32 -13.35 11.12
N ASP A 97 6.40 -14.14 10.59
CA ASP A 97 5.79 -15.28 11.27
C ASP A 97 6.69 -16.53 11.30
N GLU A 98 7.69 -16.61 10.42
CA GLU A 98 8.65 -17.71 10.32
C GLU A 98 9.73 -17.66 11.42
N SER A 99 9.70 -16.67 12.32
CA SER A 99 10.64 -16.64 13.45
C SER A 99 10.42 -17.86 14.36
N SER A 100 11.50 -18.58 14.64
CA SER A 100 11.51 -19.74 15.55
C SER A 100 11.29 -19.37 17.01
N VAL A 101 11.36 -18.07 17.35
CA VAL A 101 11.12 -17.55 18.69
C VAL A 101 9.95 -16.58 18.65
N ARG A 102 8.97 -16.80 19.53
CA ARG A 102 7.84 -15.91 19.75
C ARG A 102 7.56 -15.83 21.25
N ARG A 103 7.62 -14.63 21.81
CA ARG A 103 7.47 -14.40 23.26
C ARG A 103 6.62 -13.15 23.49
N GLN A 104 5.77 -13.17 24.50
CA GLN A 104 5.15 -11.96 25.02
C GLN A 104 6.03 -11.40 26.12
N ILE A 105 6.47 -10.16 25.98
CA ILE A 105 7.34 -9.48 26.96
C ILE A 105 6.78 -8.09 27.26
N SER A 106 7.12 -7.53 28.42
CA SER A 106 6.63 -6.21 28.82
C SER A 106 6.99 -5.14 27.78
N PHE A 107 6.17 -4.10 27.61
CA PHE A 107 6.49 -2.97 26.74
C PHE A 107 7.88 -2.38 27.02
N GLN A 108 8.23 -2.24 28.31
CA GLN A 108 9.53 -1.74 28.73
C GLN A 108 10.66 -2.61 28.20
N ASP A 109 10.53 -3.93 28.33
CA ASP A 109 11.54 -4.85 27.82
C ASP A 109 11.58 -4.86 26.30
N TRP A 110 10.42 -4.95 25.65
CA TRP A 110 10.31 -4.94 24.20
C TRP A 110 10.97 -3.71 23.57
N TRP A 111 10.68 -2.53 24.12
CA TRP A 111 11.09 -1.25 23.55
C TRP A 111 12.52 -0.85 23.94
N ILE A 112 12.90 -1.04 25.21
CA ILE A 112 14.13 -0.47 25.79
C ILE A 112 15.17 -1.54 26.13
N SER A 113 14.79 -2.68 26.70
CA SER A 113 15.76 -3.65 27.23
C SER A 113 16.24 -4.66 26.18
N ASP A 114 15.31 -5.17 25.37
CA ASP A 114 15.53 -6.31 24.48
C ASP A 114 16.41 -5.91 23.29
N ILE A 115 17.52 -6.63 23.13
CA ILE A 115 18.52 -6.35 22.09
C ILE A 115 18.15 -7.14 20.85
N VAL A 116 17.90 -6.41 19.77
CA VAL A 116 17.51 -6.94 18.47
C VAL A 116 18.75 -7.26 17.64
N CYS A 117 19.77 -6.40 17.67
CA CYS A 117 21.03 -6.69 17.00
C CYS A 117 22.26 -6.13 17.71
N ILE A 118 23.41 -6.77 17.48
CA ILE A 118 24.72 -6.29 17.93
C ILE A 118 25.59 -6.14 16.69
N TYR A 119 26.05 -4.92 16.46
CA TYR A 119 26.89 -4.60 15.31
C TYR A 119 28.03 -3.66 15.71
N SER A 120 29.27 -4.03 15.37
CA SER A 120 30.48 -3.26 15.70
C SER A 120 30.57 -2.89 17.19
N GLY A 121 30.21 -3.80 18.09
CA GLY A 121 30.19 -3.57 19.54
C GLY A 121 29.00 -2.74 20.04
N ILE A 122 28.12 -2.28 19.15
CA ILE A 122 26.95 -1.48 19.50
C ILE A 122 25.74 -2.39 19.59
N LYS A 123 25.06 -2.34 20.73
CA LYS A 123 23.78 -3.00 20.95
C LYS A 123 22.64 -2.11 20.47
N TYR A 124 21.75 -2.67 19.66
CA TYR A 124 20.57 -2.01 19.15
C TYR A 124 19.32 -2.69 19.71
N ASN A 125 18.51 -1.92 20.42
CA ASN A 125 17.14 -2.27 20.76
C ASN A 125 16.16 -1.62 19.75
N ARG A 126 14.89 -1.99 19.84
CA ARG A 126 13.84 -1.48 18.95
C ARG A 126 13.74 0.04 18.98
N ARG A 127 13.79 0.64 20.18
CA ARG A 127 13.79 2.09 20.35
C ARG A 127 14.91 2.75 19.56
N LYS A 128 16.14 2.25 19.66
CA LYS A 128 17.30 2.84 18.99
C LYS A 128 17.15 2.75 17.47
N ILE A 129 16.77 1.59 16.94
CA ILE A 129 16.56 1.38 15.50
C ILE A 129 15.48 2.33 14.97
N VAL A 130 14.30 2.36 15.62
CA VAL A 130 13.18 3.20 15.20
C VAL A 130 13.55 4.69 15.24
N LEU A 131 14.21 5.15 16.31
CA LEU A 131 14.57 6.57 16.43
C LEU A 131 15.71 6.97 15.49
N ASP A 132 16.65 6.06 15.23
CA ASP A 132 17.74 6.34 14.29
C ASP A 132 17.18 6.45 12.85
N ILE A 133 16.23 5.61 12.45
CA ILE A 133 15.60 5.70 11.12
C ILE A 133 14.62 6.89 11.04
N ALA A 134 13.69 7.01 11.99
CA ALA A 134 12.65 8.04 11.96
C ALA A 134 13.21 9.48 12.01
N ASN A 135 14.35 9.70 12.66
CA ASN A 135 14.92 11.05 12.81
C ASN A 135 16.07 11.35 11.84
N LYS A 136 16.77 10.33 11.32
CA LYS A 136 18.07 10.53 10.63
C LYS A 136 18.22 9.77 9.31
N GLY A 137 17.31 8.85 8.98
CA GLY A 137 17.34 8.08 7.73
C GLY A 137 16.55 8.76 6.62
N ASP A 138 16.87 10.01 6.28
CA ASP A 138 16.21 10.83 5.23
C ASP A 138 14.73 11.21 5.46
N GLY A 139 14.10 10.80 6.56
CA GLY A 139 12.65 10.97 6.78
C GLY A 139 12.10 12.29 7.32
N ALA A 140 12.94 13.16 7.89
CA ALA A 140 12.49 14.43 8.47
C ALA A 140 13.60 15.47 8.65
N HIS A 141 14.84 15.03 8.89
CA HIS A 141 16.00 15.89 8.98
C HIS A 141 17.16 15.26 8.20
N VAL A 142 17.54 15.88 7.08
CA VAL A 142 18.84 15.63 6.46
C VAL A 142 19.88 16.24 7.42
N VAL A 143 20.34 15.43 8.37
CA VAL A 143 21.29 15.90 9.38
C VAL A 143 22.63 16.12 8.67
N LYS A 144 23.21 17.33 8.79
CA LYS A 144 24.52 17.67 8.18
C LYS A 144 25.65 16.71 8.55
N LYS A 145 25.50 15.94 9.64
CA LYS A 145 26.45 14.92 10.08
C LYS A 145 25.71 13.75 10.72
N VAL A 146 25.63 12.63 9.99
CA VAL A 146 25.19 11.34 10.54
C VAL A 146 26.35 10.78 11.39
N PRO A 147 26.14 10.33 12.64
CA PRO A 147 27.20 9.68 13.40
C PRO A 147 27.73 8.44 12.65
N ASN A 148 29.06 8.27 12.58
CA ASN A 148 29.70 7.19 11.80
C ASN A 148 29.14 5.79 12.07
N HIS A 149 28.71 5.50 13.31
CA HIS A 149 28.12 4.20 13.63
C HIS A 149 26.76 3.98 12.97
N LEU A 150 25.97 5.03 12.85
CA LEU A 150 24.65 4.99 12.22
C LEU A 150 24.78 4.95 10.70
N GLU A 151 25.74 5.66 10.13
CA GLU A 151 26.04 5.59 8.70
C GLU A 151 26.39 4.15 8.28
N LYS A 152 27.18 3.43 9.10
CA LYS A 152 27.49 2.01 8.88
C LYS A 152 26.27 1.11 9.02
N PHE A 153 25.37 1.41 9.97
CA PHE A 153 24.14 0.64 10.15
C PHE A 153 23.17 0.84 8.96
N ILE A 154 23.03 2.07 8.45
CA ILE A 154 22.18 2.41 7.32
C ILE A 154 22.72 1.83 6.00
N LYS A 155 24.04 1.87 5.78
CA LYS A 155 24.66 1.37 4.54
C LYS A 155 24.61 -0.16 4.38
N GLY A 156 24.15 -0.87 5.40
CA GLY A 156 24.18 -2.33 5.46
C GLY A 156 25.60 -2.84 5.71
N HIS A 157 25.71 -3.99 6.38
CA HIS A 157 27.01 -4.56 6.75
C HIS A 157 27.32 -5.88 6.04
N TRP A 158 26.32 -6.51 5.43
CA TRP A 158 26.53 -7.68 4.58
C TRP A 158 26.73 -7.27 3.13
N THR A 159 27.53 -8.04 2.41
CA THR A 159 27.63 -7.94 0.96
C THR A 159 27.09 -9.23 0.35
N VAL A 160 26.21 -9.10 -0.62
CA VAL A 160 25.74 -10.20 -1.46
C VAL A 160 26.74 -10.34 -2.60
N THR A 161 27.13 -11.57 -2.89
CA THR A 161 27.99 -11.89 -4.04
C THR A 161 27.10 -12.23 -5.21
N GLU A 162 27.06 -11.37 -6.22
CA GLU A 162 26.35 -11.62 -7.47
C GLU A 162 27.32 -12.20 -8.50
N HIS A 163 26.93 -13.31 -9.12
CA HIS A 163 27.64 -13.92 -10.23
C HIS A 163 26.97 -13.49 -11.53
N SER A 164 27.64 -12.61 -12.27
CA SER A 164 27.18 -12.22 -13.60
C SER A 164 27.29 -13.40 -14.58
N PRO A 165 26.46 -13.46 -15.64
CA PRO A 165 26.52 -14.50 -16.67
C PRO A 165 27.88 -14.63 -17.39
N ASN A 166 28.71 -13.58 -17.34
CA ASN A 166 30.06 -13.54 -17.89
C ASN A 166 31.15 -13.97 -16.88
N GLY A 167 30.78 -14.55 -15.74
CA GLY A 167 31.72 -15.02 -14.71
C GLY A 167 32.28 -13.90 -13.81
N LYS A 168 31.87 -12.64 -14.01
CA LYS A 168 32.27 -11.54 -13.12
C LYS A 168 31.55 -11.66 -11.78
N VAL A 169 32.33 -11.55 -10.71
CA VAL A 169 31.82 -11.57 -9.33
C VAL A 169 31.74 -10.13 -8.82
N THR A 170 30.55 -9.68 -8.44
CA THR A 170 30.30 -8.35 -7.87
C THR A 170 29.82 -8.49 -6.42
N LYS A 171 30.47 -7.76 -5.50
CA LYS A 171 29.99 -7.64 -4.12
C LYS A 171 29.10 -6.41 -4.02
N ILE A 172 27.81 -6.62 -3.79
CA ILE A 172 26.83 -5.56 -3.63
C ILE A 172 26.51 -5.46 -2.14
N PRO A 173 26.64 -4.29 -1.49
CA PRO A 173 26.13 -4.12 -0.14
C PRO A 173 24.66 -4.52 -0.09
N SER A 174 24.27 -5.30 0.91
CA SER A 174 22.87 -5.54 1.24
C SER A 174 22.32 -4.26 1.85
N SER A 175 22.07 -3.26 0.99
CA SER A 175 21.30 -2.08 1.35
C SER A 175 19.93 -2.52 1.87
N ASP A 176 19.37 -1.77 2.81
CA ASP A 176 18.02 -1.95 3.37
C ASP A 176 17.86 -2.97 4.52
N GLN A 177 18.95 -3.57 5.03
CA GLN A 177 18.86 -4.44 6.21
C GLN A 177 18.25 -3.72 7.44
N ASN A 178 18.57 -2.45 7.60
CA ASN A 178 17.97 -1.56 8.59
C ASN A 178 16.45 -1.39 8.39
N TYR A 179 15.97 -1.41 7.15
CA TYR A 179 14.53 -1.38 6.86
C TYR A 179 13.84 -2.70 7.13
N GLN A 180 14.54 -3.83 6.93
CA GLN A 180 14.03 -5.14 7.34
C GLN A 180 13.80 -5.22 8.85
N TYR A 181 14.66 -4.58 9.66
CA TYR A 181 14.40 -4.45 11.09
C TYR A 181 13.12 -3.66 11.40
N ILE A 182 12.87 -2.55 10.69
CA ILE A 182 11.61 -1.81 10.86
C ILE A 182 10.42 -2.66 10.45
N ARG A 183 10.55 -3.42 9.36
CA ARG A 183 9.50 -4.34 8.91
C ARG A 183 9.19 -5.42 9.95
N GLN A 184 10.21 -5.95 10.63
CA GLN A 184 10.05 -6.91 11.73
C GLN A 184 9.40 -6.27 12.97
N ILE A 185 9.86 -5.08 13.38
CA ILE A 185 9.28 -4.37 14.53
C ILE A 185 7.82 -4.01 14.28
N ALA A 186 7.49 -3.62 13.05
CA ALA A 186 6.12 -3.36 12.64
C ALA A 186 5.25 -4.63 12.67
N TYR A 187 5.79 -5.77 12.22
CA TYR A 187 5.11 -7.06 12.35
C TYR A 187 4.76 -7.36 13.81
N GLU A 188 5.75 -7.25 14.69
CA GLU A 188 5.57 -7.48 16.13
C GLU A 188 4.47 -6.59 16.74
N ALA A 189 4.49 -5.29 16.43
CA ALA A 189 3.46 -4.36 16.90
C ALA A 189 2.07 -4.74 16.38
N LEU A 190 1.93 -5.05 15.09
CA LEU A 190 0.65 -5.40 14.46
C LEU A 190 0.11 -6.78 14.88
N HIS A 191 0.94 -7.61 15.54
CA HIS A 191 0.57 -8.94 16.05
C HIS A 191 0.67 -9.02 17.59
N SER A 192 0.69 -7.88 18.27
CA SER A 192 0.62 -7.81 19.73
C SER A 192 -0.83 -7.63 20.18
N GLU A 193 -1.45 -8.68 20.71
CA GLU A 193 -2.88 -8.70 21.05
C GLU A 193 -3.27 -7.59 22.02
N GLU A 194 -2.53 -7.43 23.13
CA GLU A 194 -2.83 -6.39 24.12
C GLU A 194 -2.77 -4.97 23.53
N LEU A 195 -1.92 -4.72 22.51
CA LEU A 195 -1.88 -3.43 21.81
C LEU A 195 -3.12 -3.21 20.93
N LEU A 196 -3.58 -4.27 20.24
CA LEU A 196 -4.76 -4.21 19.38
C LEU A 196 -6.03 -3.99 20.22
N GLU A 197 -6.13 -4.61 21.39
CA GLU A 197 -7.25 -4.47 22.32
C GLU A 197 -7.40 -3.06 22.88
N LEU A 198 -6.33 -2.25 22.91
CA LEU A 198 -6.42 -0.84 23.31
C LEU A 198 -7.31 0.00 22.38
N VAL A 199 -7.47 -0.42 21.12
CA VAL A 199 -8.34 0.25 20.16
C VAL A 199 -9.80 -0.05 20.46
N GLU A 200 -10.14 -1.34 20.46
CA GLU A 200 -11.49 -1.88 20.62
C GLU A 200 -11.37 -3.39 20.84
N THR A 201 -12.18 -3.97 21.72
CA THR A 201 -12.16 -5.41 22.00
C THR A 201 -12.40 -6.21 20.71
N GLY A 202 -11.53 -7.19 20.43
CA GLY A 202 -11.62 -8.00 19.21
C GLY A 202 -11.19 -7.29 17.92
N PHE A 203 -10.56 -6.11 18.02
CA PHE A 203 -9.96 -5.47 16.86
C PHE A 203 -8.88 -6.36 16.24
N ARG A 204 -9.04 -6.66 14.95
CA ARG A 204 -8.00 -7.29 14.13
C ARG A 204 -7.84 -6.57 12.81
N LEU A 205 -6.65 -6.63 12.25
CA LEU A 205 -6.40 -6.18 10.90
C LEU A 205 -7.00 -7.20 9.93
N LYS A 206 -7.60 -6.69 8.84
CA LYS A 206 -8.13 -7.55 7.79
C LYS A 206 -6.98 -8.22 7.06
N THR A 207 -7.17 -9.46 6.65
CA THR A 207 -6.24 -10.18 5.79
C THR A 207 -6.27 -9.61 4.37
N ASP A 208 -5.22 -9.88 3.59
CA ASP A 208 -5.17 -9.43 2.19
C ASP A 208 -6.32 -10.01 1.37
N ARG A 209 -6.71 -11.25 1.65
CA ARG A 209 -7.89 -11.90 1.07
C ARG A 209 -9.17 -11.14 1.40
N GLU A 210 -9.39 -10.77 2.66
CA GLU A 210 -10.59 -10.03 3.08
C GLU A 210 -10.66 -8.65 2.43
N ILE A 211 -9.51 -8.01 2.22
CA ILE A 211 -9.45 -6.69 1.59
C ILE A 211 -9.64 -6.79 0.08
N ALA A 212 -9.05 -7.81 -0.56
CA ALA A 212 -9.29 -8.08 -1.97
C ALA A 212 -10.77 -8.38 -2.23
N GLU A 213 -11.40 -9.14 -1.34
CA GLU A 213 -12.83 -9.44 -1.38
C GLU A 213 -13.68 -8.19 -1.16
N GLU A 214 -13.37 -7.35 -0.17
CA GLU A 214 -14.06 -6.08 0.05
C GLU A 214 -13.92 -5.13 -1.15
N ASN A 215 -12.71 -5.01 -1.72
CA ASN A 215 -12.46 -4.19 -2.90
C ASN A 215 -13.22 -4.71 -4.13
N ARG A 216 -13.30 -6.05 -4.29
CA ARG A 216 -14.12 -6.68 -5.33
C ARG A 216 -15.59 -6.33 -5.14
N ASN A 217 -16.12 -6.50 -3.92
CA ASN A 217 -17.50 -6.15 -3.60
C ASN A 217 -17.81 -4.65 -3.83
N LEU A 218 -16.86 -3.76 -3.53
CA LEU A 218 -16.99 -2.33 -3.81
C LEU A 218 -17.00 -2.05 -5.32
N LYS A 219 -16.12 -2.71 -6.08
CA LYS A 219 -16.08 -2.63 -7.55
C LYS A 219 -17.39 -3.13 -8.15
N ASP A 220 -17.88 -4.28 -7.70
CA ASP A 220 -19.14 -4.89 -8.18
C ASP A 220 -20.34 -4.00 -7.87
N LYS A 221 -20.39 -3.41 -6.66
CA LYS A 221 -21.44 -2.46 -6.28
C LYS A 221 -21.40 -1.19 -7.14
N ALA A 222 -20.21 -0.67 -7.43
CA ALA A 222 -20.05 0.50 -8.29
C ALA A 222 -20.42 0.18 -9.74
N LEU A 223 -20.04 -1.00 -10.25
CA LEU A 223 -20.42 -1.46 -11.59
C LEU A 223 -21.95 -1.65 -11.71
N ALA A 224 -22.60 -2.21 -10.68
CA ALA A 224 -24.06 -2.32 -10.63
C ALA A 224 -24.76 -0.94 -10.62
N LYS A 225 -24.17 0.06 -9.98
CA LYS A 225 -24.66 1.45 -10.02
C LYS A 225 -24.54 2.02 -11.44
N VAL A 226 -23.40 1.86 -12.11
CA VAL A 226 -23.21 2.30 -13.51
C VAL A 226 -24.21 1.60 -14.44
N GLN A 227 -24.42 0.30 -14.29
CA GLN A 227 -25.41 -0.47 -15.06
C GLN A 227 -26.82 0.11 -14.92
N LYS A 228 -27.24 0.45 -13.69
CA LYS A 228 -28.55 1.08 -13.43
C LYS A 228 -28.67 2.47 -14.07
N LEU A 229 -27.59 3.25 -14.06
CA LEU A 229 -27.55 4.55 -14.75
C LEU A 229 -27.68 4.36 -16.26
N TYR A 230 -26.97 3.40 -16.84
CA TYR A 230 -27.07 3.06 -18.26
C TYR A 230 -28.52 2.67 -18.66
N GLU A 231 -29.16 1.77 -17.92
CA GLU A 231 -30.56 1.38 -18.16
C GLU A 231 -31.53 2.56 -18.05
N THR A 232 -31.26 3.49 -17.12
CA THR A 232 -32.06 4.72 -16.98
C THR A 232 -31.85 5.64 -18.18
N ALA A 233 -30.61 5.82 -18.63
CA ALA A 233 -30.28 6.64 -19.78
C ALA A 233 -30.91 6.11 -21.08
N ILE A 234 -30.93 4.78 -21.28
CA ILE A 234 -31.62 4.16 -22.42
C ILE A 234 -33.10 4.53 -22.40
N LYS A 235 -33.80 4.31 -21.28
CA LYS A 235 -35.23 4.61 -21.16
C LYS A 235 -35.54 6.09 -21.44
N LEU A 236 -34.68 7.00 -21.01
CA LEU A 236 -34.82 8.43 -21.31
C LEU A 236 -34.63 8.71 -22.81
N SER A 237 -33.62 8.09 -23.42
CA SER A 237 -33.34 8.22 -24.87
C SER A 237 -34.50 7.70 -25.72
N GLU A 238 -35.06 6.54 -25.37
CA GLU A 238 -36.24 5.95 -26.03
C GLU A 238 -37.49 6.85 -25.93
N ASN A 239 -37.63 7.59 -24.84
CA ASN A 239 -38.70 8.58 -24.65
C ASN A 239 -38.38 9.96 -25.24
N SER A 240 -37.35 10.06 -26.10
CA SER A 240 -36.88 11.31 -26.72
C SER A 240 -36.41 12.38 -25.73
N GLN A 241 -36.05 11.99 -24.50
CA GLN A 241 -35.48 12.87 -23.46
C GLN A 241 -33.94 12.85 -23.56
N CYS A 242 -33.41 13.29 -24.70
CA CYS A 242 -32.00 13.16 -25.03
C CYS A 242 -31.07 13.96 -24.10
N VAL A 243 -31.51 15.11 -23.58
CA VAL A 243 -30.70 15.97 -22.69
C VAL A 243 -30.54 15.33 -21.31
N GLU A 244 -31.63 14.81 -20.76
CA GLU A 244 -31.64 14.08 -19.49
C GLU A 244 -30.87 12.77 -19.62
N SER A 245 -31.06 12.04 -20.73
CA SER A 245 -30.28 10.85 -21.04
C SER A 245 -28.78 11.16 -21.07
N GLN A 246 -28.38 12.24 -21.75
CA GLN A 246 -26.99 12.70 -21.84
C GLN A 246 -26.38 13.01 -20.47
N THR A 247 -27.15 13.66 -19.59
CA THR A 247 -26.72 13.95 -18.21
C THR A 247 -26.45 12.65 -17.43
N ILE A 248 -27.33 11.66 -17.54
CA ILE A 248 -27.15 10.37 -16.85
C ILE A 248 -25.97 9.58 -17.43
N VAL A 249 -25.74 9.64 -18.75
CA VAL A 249 -24.57 9.02 -19.39
C VAL A 249 -23.28 9.63 -18.86
N ASP A 250 -23.20 10.96 -18.75
CA ASP A 250 -22.01 11.64 -18.26
C ASP A 250 -21.72 11.26 -16.78
N MET A 251 -22.77 11.18 -15.94
CA MET A 251 -22.64 10.66 -14.56
C MET A 251 -22.14 9.21 -14.52
N ALA A 252 -22.65 8.35 -15.40
CA ALA A 252 -22.24 6.95 -15.47
C ALA A 252 -20.78 6.80 -15.90
N LEU A 253 -20.32 7.64 -16.84
CA LEU A 253 -18.93 7.66 -17.30
C LEU A 253 -17.97 8.11 -16.19
N GLU A 254 -18.29 9.19 -15.46
CA GLU A 254 -17.48 9.66 -14.33
C GLU A 254 -17.28 8.57 -13.26
N GLU A 255 -18.32 7.79 -12.98
CA GLU A 255 -18.27 6.67 -12.03
C GLU A 255 -17.51 5.45 -12.58
N LEU A 256 -17.53 5.24 -13.91
CA LEU A 256 -16.91 4.08 -14.55
C LEU A 256 -15.41 4.24 -14.80
N TYR A 257 -14.92 5.44 -15.11
CA TYR A 257 -13.51 5.70 -15.44
C TYR A 257 -12.51 5.19 -14.37
N PRO A 258 -12.73 5.37 -13.06
CA PRO A 258 -11.85 4.83 -12.02
C PRO A 258 -11.85 3.30 -11.92
N LEU A 259 -12.84 2.63 -12.52
CA LEU A 259 -13.07 1.18 -12.42
C LEU A 259 -12.62 0.41 -13.66
N LEU A 260 -12.01 1.10 -14.63
CA LEU A 260 -11.67 0.51 -15.92
C LEU A 260 -10.82 -0.75 -15.77
N SER A 261 -11.37 -1.83 -16.28
CA SER A 261 -10.79 -3.16 -16.34
C SER A 261 -11.37 -3.89 -17.54
N THR A 262 -10.84 -5.07 -17.88
CA THR A 262 -11.36 -5.92 -18.95
C THR A 262 -12.87 -6.16 -18.87
N GLU A 263 -13.41 -6.30 -17.65
CA GLU A 263 -14.83 -6.57 -17.38
C GLU A 263 -15.74 -5.37 -17.62
N SER A 264 -15.22 -4.14 -17.54
CA SER A 264 -16.01 -2.91 -17.61
C SER A 264 -15.93 -2.21 -18.98
N VAL A 265 -15.09 -2.70 -19.90
CA VAL A 265 -14.90 -2.10 -21.23
C VAL A 265 -16.18 -2.15 -22.06
N GLU A 266 -16.96 -3.23 -21.96
CA GLU A 266 -18.21 -3.35 -22.70
C GLU A 266 -19.22 -2.27 -22.29
N LEU A 267 -19.38 -2.05 -20.97
CA LEU A 267 -20.26 -1.01 -20.44
C LEU A 267 -19.80 0.40 -20.84
N LEU A 268 -18.48 0.64 -20.88
CA LEU A 268 -17.90 1.88 -21.39
C LEU A 268 -18.28 2.10 -22.86
N GLY A 269 -18.14 1.08 -23.70
CA GLY A 269 -18.52 1.14 -25.11
C GLY A 269 -19.98 1.48 -25.31
N LEU A 270 -20.86 0.79 -24.58
CA LEU A 270 -22.31 1.02 -24.64
C LEU A 270 -22.69 2.45 -24.20
N LEU A 271 -22.08 2.96 -23.14
CA LEU A 271 -22.31 4.33 -22.67
C LEU A 271 -21.84 5.37 -23.68
N LEU A 272 -20.64 5.20 -24.25
CA LEU A 272 -20.12 6.14 -25.24
C LEU A 272 -20.95 6.11 -26.54
N LEU A 273 -21.41 4.93 -26.96
CA LEU A 273 -22.29 4.78 -28.12
C LEU A 273 -23.64 5.48 -27.88
N LEU A 274 -24.23 5.28 -26.70
CA LEU A 274 -25.47 5.97 -26.30
C LEU A 274 -25.26 7.49 -26.29
N ARG A 275 -24.12 7.96 -25.76
CA ARG A 275 -23.71 9.37 -25.80
C ARG A 275 -23.72 9.93 -27.22
N ALA A 276 -23.07 9.24 -28.15
CA ALA A 276 -22.98 9.65 -29.54
C ALA A 276 -24.36 9.69 -30.22
N ASN A 277 -25.24 8.74 -29.87
CA ASN A 277 -26.57 8.64 -30.45
C ASN A 277 -27.56 9.68 -29.91
N ASN A 278 -27.38 10.17 -28.69
CA ASN A 278 -28.20 11.25 -28.13
C ASN A 278 -28.00 12.60 -28.83
N PHE A 279 -26.92 12.79 -29.59
CA PHE A 279 -26.77 13.96 -30.45
C PHE A 279 -27.73 13.87 -31.66
N GLY A 280 -28.58 14.90 -31.77
CA GLY A 280 -29.54 15.05 -32.84
C GLY A 280 -28.88 15.31 -34.21
N PRO A 281 -29.65 15.23 -35.31
CA PRO A 281 -29.15 15.50 -36.66
C PRO A 281 -28.65 16.94 -36.85
N GLU A 282 -29.13 17.86 -36.02
CA GLU A 282 -28.73 19.28 -36.02
C GLU A 282 -27.31 19.51 -35.45
N GLU A 283 -26.70 18.51 -34.81
CA GLU A 283 -25.37 18.60 -34.18
C GLU A 283 -24.36 17.58 -34.75
N PRO A 284 -24.16 17.52 -36.08
CA PRO A 284 -23.36 16.46 -36.72
C PRO A 284 -21.90 16.48 -36.27
N LYS A 285 -21.35 17.68 -35.99
CA LYS A 285 -19.97 17.84 -35.52
C LYS A 285 -19.75 17.20 -34.14
N LYS A 286 -20.65 17.45 -33.17
CA LYS A 286 -20.58 16.85 -31.83
C LYS A 286 -20.72 15.32 -31.90
N LYS A 287 -21.57 14.85 -32.81
CA LYS A 287 -21.75 13.42 -33.07
C LYS A 287 -20.48 12.76 -33.61
N ILE A 288 -19.81 13.39 -34.58
CA ILE A 288 -18.50 12.94 -35.09
C ILE A 288 -17.46 12.93 -33.97
N GLU A 289 -17.34 14.02 -33.20
CA GLU A 289 -16.39 14.13 -32.08
C GLU A 289 -16.61 13.02 -31.04
N ALA A 290 -17.87 12.68 -30.74
CA ALA A 290 -18.20 11.58 -29.83
C ALA A 290 -17.76 10.21 -30.38
N TYR A 291 -17.98 9.95 -31.67
CA TYR A 291 -17.51 8.70 -32.30
C TYR A 291 -15.98 8.64 -32.40
N GLU A 292 -15.31 9.74 -32.69
CA GLU A 292 -13.85 9.81 -32.66
C GLU A 292 -13.30 9.54 -31.26
N HIS A 293 -13.97 10.04 -30.23
CA HIS A 293 -13.61 9.76 -28.84
C HIS A 293 -13.75 8.26 -28.51
N ILE A 294 -14.78 7.58 -29.02
CA ILE A 294 -14.90 6.11 -28.93
C ILE A 294 -13.68 5.45 -29.55
N CYS A 295 -13.35 5.78 -30.81
CA CYS A 295 -12.23 5.19 -31.52
C CYS A 295 -10.90 5.38 -30.78
N LYS A 296 -10.60 6.60 -30.34
CA LYS A 296 -9.37 6.91 -29.58
C LYS A 296 -9.31 6.17 -28.25
N THR A 297 -10.43 6.09 -27.53
CA THR A 297 -10.52 5.37 -26.26
C THR A 297 -10.23 3.88 -26.47
N TYR A 298 -10.84 3.28 -27.48
CA TYR A 298 -10.63 1.87 -27.83
C TYR A 298 -9.21 1.61 -28.35
N GLU A 299 -8.62 2.49 -29.16
CA GLU A 299 -7.23 2.38 -29.63
C GLU A 299 -6.21 2.41 -28.50
N LYS A 300 -6.43 3.27 -27.50
CA LYS A 300 -5.62 3.27 -26.27
C LYS A 300 -5.77 1.94 -25.54
N LEU A 301 -7.00 1.47 -25.38
CA LEU A 301 -7.29 0.19 -24.72
C LEU A 301 -6.77 -1.02 -25.51
N PHE A 302 -6.69 -0.96 -26.85
CA PHE A 302 -6.14 -2.02 -27.72
C PHE A 302 -4.67 -2.33 -27.39
N SER A 303 -3.91 -1.31 -26.99
CA SER A 303 -2.51 -1.47 -26.60
C SER A 303 -2.35 -2.17 -25.24
N GLU A 304 -3.40 -2.18 -24.42
CA GLU A 304 -3.39 -2.66 -23.04
C GLU A 304 -4.22 -3.95 -22.86
N ILE A 305 -5.26 -4.16 -23.70
CA ILE A 305 -6.27 -5.21 -23.59
C ILE A 305 -6.59 -5.75 -24.99
N LYS A 306 -6.46 -7.07 -25.19
CA LYS A 306 -6.92 -7.73 -26.44
C LYS A 306 -8.45 -7.66 -26.53
N LEU A 307 -8.98 -6.72 -27.30
CA LEU A 307 -10.42 -6.60 -27.53
C LEU A 307 -10.94 -7.76 -28.37
N GLN A 308 -12.03 -8.39 -27.92
CA GLN A 308 -12.74 -9.47 -28.60
C GLN A 308 -14.26 -9.26 -28.46
N GLY A 309 -15.03 -9.91 -29.32
CA GLY A 309 -16.50 -9.93 -29.22
C GLY A 309 -17.16 -8.57 -29.43
N ASN A 310 -18.08 -8.20 -28.52
CA ASN A 310 -18.91 -6.98 -28.64
C ASN A 310 -18.09 -5.69 -28.66
N ASN A 311 -16.96 -5.65 -27.97
CA ASN A 311 -16.06 -4.51 -27.97
C ASN A 311 -15.51 -4.15 -29.35
N LEU A 312 -15.17 -5.17 -30.15
CA LEU A 312 -14.71 -4.95 -31.52
C LEU A 312 -15.86 -4.43 -32.40
N LYS A 313 -17.09 -4.90 -32.18
CA LYS A 313 -18.27 -4.43 -32.91
C LYS A 313 -18.54 -2.95 -32.65
N ILE A 314 -18.50 -2.51 -31.40
CA ILE A 314 -18.70 -1.10 -31.01
C ILE A 314 -17.65 -0.20 -31.69
N TYR A 315 -16.38 -0.62 -31.66
CA TYR A 315 -15.30 0.13 -32.31
C TYR A 315 -15.49 0.23 -33.84
N GLU A 316 -15.82 -0.87 -34.50
CA GLU A 316 -16.06 -0.87 -35.96
C GLU A 316 -17.33 -0.10 -36.34
N GLU A 317 -18.38 -0.16 -35.52
CA GLU A 317 -19.59 0.64 -35.69
C GLU A 317 -19.27 2.15 -35.62
N ALA A 318 -18.47 2.58 -34.65
CA ALA A 318 -18.05 3.98 -34.53
C ALA A 318 -17.31 4.47 -35.79
N LYS A 319 -16.41 3.66 -36.35
CA LYS A 319 -15.72 4.00 -37.62
C LYS A 319 -16.69 4.15 -38.79
N ILE A 320 -17.65 3.25 -38.90
CA ILE A 320 -18.67 3.30 -39.96
C ILE A 320 -19.47 4.60 -39.86
N GLN A 321 -19.87 4.99 -38.65
CA GLN A 321 -20.64 6.22 -38.41
C GLN A 321 -19.84 7.49 -38.75
N ILE A 322 -18.56 7.56 -38.38
CA ILE A 322 -17.67 8.67 -38.77
C ILE A 322 -17.62 8.81 -40.29
N LYS A 323 -17.42 7.70 -41.00
CA LYS A 323 -17.34 7.70 -42.47
C LYS A 323 -18.64 8.20 -43.11
N HIS A 324 -19.79 7.76 -42.60
CA HIS A 324 -21.10 8.17 -43.11
C HIS A 324 -21.38 9.66 -42.88
N LEU A 325 -21.08 10.17 -41.68
CA LEU A 325 -21.31 11.57 -41.32
C LEU A 325 -20.39 12.53 -42.09
N ASN A 326 -19.17 12.13 -42.44
CA ASN A 326 -18.25 12.93 -43.25
C ASN A 326 -18.62 12.99 -44.75
N THR A 327 -19.51 12.13 -45.23
CA THR A 327 -19.95 12.10 -46.64
C THR A 327 -21.22 12.90 -46.93
N LYS A 328 -21.86 13.47 -45.90
CA LYS A 328 -23.06 14.30 -46.00
C LYS A 328 -22.74 15.78 -45.83
#